data_AF-A0A2V2U8I9-F1
#
_entry.id   AF-A0A2V2U8I9-F1
#
_cell.length_a   1.000
_cell.length_b   1.000
_cell.length_c   1.000
_cell.angle_alpha   90.00
_cell.angle_beta   90.00
_cell.angle_gamma   90.00
#
_symmetry.space_group_name_H-M   'P 1'
#
loop_
_entity.id
_entity.type
_entity.pdbx_description
1 polymer ?
#
loop_
_entity_poly.entity_id
_entity_poly.type
_entity_poly.pdbx_seq_one_letter_code
_entity_poly.pdbx_strand_id
1 'polypeptide(L)'
;MSANTRVGTTTAAVILILVVCGLGAIGNGSASLLSIKYPDDNAKVPAGSLIAASGTSAPSNATHTNCNVGVQINQQGFTQASPQGAKGVGDYAKWTAIVTNPTKQGLNQIEAQLLCFPPGKLSTPNLIKHLVHNVTGVLPTSA
;
A
#
# COMPACT_ATOMS: atom_id res chain seq x y z
N MET A 1 -2.17 50.49 -53.26
CA MET A 1 -2.51 49.39 -54.17
C MET A 1 -2.18 48.08 -53.46
N SER A 2 -3.11 47.14 -53.53
CA SER A 2 -3.16 45.88 -52.79
C SER A 2 -2.17 44.84 -53.33
N ALA A 3 -1.58 44.00 -52.47
CA ALA A 3 -1.41 42.56 -52.70
C ALA A 3 -0.87 41.85 -51.44
N ASN A 4 -1.68 40.94 -50.91
CA ASN A 4 -1.33 39.93 -49.91
C ASN A 4 -0.45 38.83 -50.53
N THR A 5 0.43 38.24 -49.72
CA THR A 5 0.61 36.78 -49.74
C THR A 5 0.98 36.25 -48.35
N ARG A 6 0.09 35.42 -47.80
CA ARG A 6 0.34 34.56 -46.63
C ARG A 6 1.24 33.39 -47.05
N VAL A 7 2.21 33.03 -46.21
CA VAL A 7 2.65 31.64 -46.07
C VAL A 7 2.77 31.35 -44.57
N GLY A 8 1.88 30.48 -44.09
CA GLY A 8 1.94 29.93 -42.75
C GLY A 8 2.84 28.70 -42.74
N THR A 9 3.69 28.60 -41.73
CA THR A 9 4.32 27.34 -41.31
C THR A 9 4.07 27.20 -39.82
N THR A 10 3.04 26.42 -39.51
CA THR A 10 2.75 25.88 -38.19
C THR A 10 3.79 24.83 -37.84
N THR A 11 4.87 25.23 -37.17
CA THR A 11 5.72 24.30 -36.44
C THR A 11 5.14 24.21 -35.03
N ALA A 12 4.38 23.15 -34.78
CA ALA A 12 3.91 22.79 -33.46
C ALA A 12 5.13 22.61 -32.54
N ALA A 13 5.34 23.57 -31.64
CA ALA A 13 6.28 23.40 -30.54
C ALA A 13 5.71 22.31 -29.63
N VAL A 14 6.29 21.11 -29.68
CA VAL A 14 6.03 20.03 -28.75
C VAL A 14 6.43 20.52 -27.37
N ILE A 15 5.44 20.88 -26.56
CA ILE A 15 5.61 21.21 -25.15
C ILE A 15 6.00 19.91 -24.45
N LEU A 16 7.30 19.68 -24.33
CA LEU A 16 7.86 18.67 -23.43
C LEU A 16 7.64 19.19 -22.00
N ILE A 17 6.48 18.85 -21.43
CA ILE A 17 6.25 19.05 -19.99
C ILE A 17 7.19 18.07 -19.27
N LEU A 18 8.39 18.54 -18.96
CA LEU A 18 9.20 17.98 -17.89
C LEU A 18 8.39 18.17 -16.61
N VAL A 19 7.62 17.14 -16.25
CA VAL A 19 7.13 16.99 -14.88
C VAL A 19 8.36 16.81 -14.02
N VAL A 20 8.89 17.93 -13.54
CA VAL A 20 9.83 17.94 -12.42
C VAL A 20 9.01 17.46 -11.23
N CYS A 21 8.94 16.14 -11.05
CA CYS A 21 8.62 15.55 -9.77
C CYS A 21 9.62 16.14 -8.80
N GLY A 22 9.15 17.09 -7.99
CA GLY A 22 9.96 17.74 -6.98
C GLY A 22 10.75 16.68 -6.23
N LEU A 23 12.06 16.87 -6.14
CA LEU A 23 12.87 16.22 -5.13
C LEU A 23 12.26 16.60 -3.79
N GLY A 24 11.36 15.76 -3.29
CA GLY A 24 10.97 15.78 -1.90
C GLY A 24 12.24 15.52 -1.10
N ALA A 25 12.67 16.50 -0.33
CA ALA A 25 13.69 16.31 0.68
C ALA A 25 13.31 15.08 1.52
N ILE A 26 14.15 14.05 1.46
CA ILE A 26 14.10 12.93 2.39
C ILE A 26 14.46 13.49 3.77
N GLY A 27 13.43 13.90 4.51
CA GLY A 27 13.56 14.03 5.95
C GLY A 27 13.99 12.68 6.50
N ASN A 28 15.08 12.65 7.27
CA ASN A 28 15.47 11.51 8.11
C ASN A 28 14.45 11.35 9.24
N GLY A 29 13.22 10.97 8.89
CA GLY A 29 12.30 10.32 9.81
C GLY A 29 12.66 8.86 9.87
N SER A 30 12.59 8.25 11.06
CA SER A 30 12.57 6.80 11.20
C SER A 30 11.47 6.25 10.28
N ALA A 31 11.85 5.70 9.12
CA ALA A 31 10.88 5.17 8.18
C ALA A 31 10.14 4.01 8.86
N SER A 32 8.80 4.11 8.96
CA SER A 32 8.01 3.02 9.52
C SER A 32 8.23 1.76 8.68
N LEU A 33 8.68 0.68 9.33
CA LEU A 33 8.98 -0.58 8.65
C LEU A 33 7.71 -1.29 8.15
N LEU A 34 6.53 -0.87 8.61
CA LEU A 34 5.24 -1.37 8.18
C LEU A 34 4.22 -0.23 8.25
N SER A 35 3.36 -0.10 7.24
CA SER A 35 2.24 0.82 7.25
C SER A 35 1.01 0.23 6.58
N ILE A 36 -0.17 0.53 7.11
CA ILE A 36 -1.45 0.31 6.46
C ILE A 36 -1.85 1.66 5.84
N LYS A 37 -2.13 1.68 4.54
CA LYS A 37 -2.51 2.88 3.77
C LYS A 37 -3.96 2.88 3.35
N TYR A 38 -4.56 1.70 3.27
CA TYR A 38 -5.99 1.53 3.05
C TYR A 38 -6.48 0.34 3.87
N PRO A 39 -7.67 0.42 4.48
CA PRO A 39 -8.47 1.64 4.66
C PRO A 39 -7.75 2.67 5.55
N ASP A 40 -8.19 3.93 5.46
CA ASP A 40 -7.75 4.99 6.37
C ASP A 40 -8.13 4.63 7.82
N ASP A 41 -7.34 5.09 8.77
CA ASP A 41 -7.63 4.85 10.19
C ASP A 41 -8.97 5.51 10.58
N ASN A 42 -9.78 4.77 11.32
CA ASN A 42 -11.16 5.08 11.72
C ASN A 42 -12.15 5.23 10.54
N ALA A 43 -11.80 4.77 9.33
CA ALA A 43 -12.72 4.78 8.20
C ALA A 43 -14.00 3.98 8.47
N LYS A 44 -15.11 4.40 7.85
CA LYS A 44 -16.36 3.65 7.85
C LYS A 44 -16.33 2.63 6.71
N VAL A 45 -16.65 1.38 7.03
CA VAL A 45 -16.65 0.27 6.07
C VAL A 45 -17.96 -0.51 6.17
N PRO A 46 -18.46 -1.14 5.10
CA PRO A 46 -19.68 -1.93 5.19
C PRO A 46 -19.50 -3.12 6.13
N ALA A 47 -20.40 -3.29 7.10
CA ALA A 47 -20.44 -4.46 7.97
C ALA A 47 -20.90 -5.70 7.18
N GLY A 48 -20.41 -6.88 7.56
CA GLY A 48 -20.72 -8.15 6.90
C GLY A 48 -19.98 -8.36 5.58
N SER A 49 -19.09 -7.45 5.19
CA SER A 49 -18.33 -7.51 3.95
C SER A 49 -16.87 -7.88 4.19
N LEU A 50 -16.24 -8.47 3.17
CA LEU A 50 -14.79 -8.60 3.13
C LEU A 50 -14.16 -7.23 2.96
N ILE A 51 -12.93 -7.08 3.48
CA ILE A 51 -12.21 -5.81 3.39
C ILE A 51 -10.89 -5.99 2.63
N ALA A 52 -10.65 -5.08 1.68
CA ALA A 52 -9.35 -4.93 1.08
C ALA A 52 -8.47 -4.05 1.99
N ALA A 53 -7.24 -4.47 2.20
CA ALA A 53 -6.21 -3.70 2.88
C ALA A 53 -5.02 -3.51 1.95
N SER A 54 -4.36 -2.36 2.02
CA SER A 54 -3.11 -2.12 1.29
C SER A 54 -2.15 -1.31 2.13
N GLY A 55 -0.88 -1.37 1.79
CA GLY A 55 0.15 -0.71 2.58
C GLY A 55 1.54 -0.80 2.00
N THR A 56 2.51 -0.43 2.83
CA THR A 56 3.94 -0.55 2.52
C THR A 56 4.67 -1.28 3.64
N SER A 57 5.82 -1.86 3.32
CA SER A 57 6.73 -2.41 4.33
C SER A 57 8.17 -2.17 3.95
N ALA A 58 9.07 -2.40 4.90
CA ALA A 58 10.49 -2.49 4.59
C ALA A 58 10.73 -3.63 3.58
N PRO A 59 11.50 -3.39 2.51
CA PRO A 59 11.87 -4.44 1.56
C PRO A 59 12.86 -5.42 2.21
N SER A 60 12.98 -6.60 1.60
CA SER A 60 14.07 -7.53 1.94
C SER A 60 15.44 -6.88 1.74
N ASN A 61 16.39 -7.18 2.62
CA ASN A 61 17.78 -6.73 2.57
C ASN A 61 18.74 -7.86 3.01
N ALA A 62 20.03 -7.56 3.14
CA ALA A 62 21.08 -8.55 3.45
C ALA A 62 20.91 -9.25 4.81
N THR A 63 20.25 -8.64 5.80
CA THR A 63 20.05 -9.22 7.14
C THR A 63 18.61 -9.69 7.35
N HIS A 64 17.64 -9.10 6.65
CA HIS A 64 16.22 -9.40 6.71
C HIS A 64 15.75 -9.84 5.33
N THR A 65 15.88 -11.13 5.06
CA THR A 65 15.52 -11.75 3.78
C THR A 65 14.11 -12.32 3.83
N ASN A 66 13.53 -12.60 2.65
CA ASN A 66 12.25 -13.28 2.51
C ASN A 66 11.12 -12.61 3.32
N CYS A 67 11.14 -11.28 3.37
CA CYS A 67 10.11 -10.51 4.05
C CYS A 67 8.73 -10.76 3.42
N ASN A 68 7.73 -11.05 4.25
CA ASN A 68 6.35 -11.18 3.84
C ASN A 68 5.42 -10.42 4.79
N VAL A 69 4.20 -10.15 4.32
CA VAL A 69 3.18 -9.45 5.08
C VAL A 69 1.94 -10.31 5.20
N GLY A 70 1.52 -10.57 6.42
CA GLY A 70 0.19 -11.11 6.74
C GLY A 70 -0.75 -9.99 7.18
N VAL A 71 -2.04 -10.13 6.88
CA VAL A 71 -3.09 -9.23 7.37
C VAL A 71 -4.22 -10.03 7.99
N GLN A 72 -4.71 -9.58 9.14
CA GLN A 72 -5.90 -10.14 9.79
C GLN A 72 -6.88 -9.05 10.18
N ILE A 73 -8.11 -9.47 10.46
CA ILE A 73 -9.11 -8.63 11.10
C ILE A 73 -9.61 -9.32 12.37
N ASN A 74 -9.82 -8.56 13.43
CA ASN A 74 -10.41 -9.02 14.69
C ASN A 74 -9.72 -10.27 15.29
N GLN A 75 -8.42 -10.42 15.07
CA GLN A 75 -7.63 -11.58 15.53
C GLN A 75 -8.11 -12.93 14.98
N GLN A 76 -8.74 -12.94 13.81
CA GLN A 76 -9.31 -14.16 13.19
C GLN A 76 -8.33 -14.88 12.25
N GLY A 77 -7.03 -14.66 12.42
CA GLY A 77 -5.97 -15.32 11.66
C GLY A 77 -5.45 -14.51 10.49
N PHE A 78 -4.15 -14.61 10.25
CA PHE A 78 -3.46 -13.90 9.18
C PHE A 78 -3.70 -14.55 7.81
N THR A 79 -4.13 -13.73 6.87
CA THR A 79 -4.13 -14.03 5.44
C THR A 79 -2.87 -13.43 4.82
N GLN A 80 -2.15 -14.19 4.00
CA GLN A 80 -0.97 -13.68 3.31
C GLN A 80 -1.37 -12.56 2.33
N ALA A 81 -0.67 -11.43 2.37
CA ALA A 81 -0.83 -10.37 1.39
C ALA A 81 -0.20 -10.75 0.04
N SER A 82 -0.63 -10.08 -1.02
CA SER A 82 -0.01 -10.14 -2.34
C SER A 82 1.04 -9.03 -2.47
N PRO A 83 2.27 -9.33 -2.90
CA PRO A 83 3.31 -8.33 -3.12
C PRO A 83 2.99 -7.48 -4.36
N GLN A 84 3.20 -6.17 -4.25
CA GLN A 84 2.96 -5.17 -5.30
C GLN A 84 4.20 -4.27 -5.53
N GLY A 85 5.35 -4.67 -5.01
CA GLY A 85 6.60 -3.94 -5.14
C GLY A 85 7.19 -4.02 -6.56
N ALA A 86 8.06 -3.05 -6.87
CA ALA A 86 8.61 -2.90 -8.22
C ALA A 86 9.60 -4.01 -8.62
N LYS A 87 10.16 -4.76 -7.65
CA LYS A 87 11.07 -5.88 -7.92
C LYS A 87 10.33 -7.18 -8.24
N GLY A 88 8.99 -7.16 -8.28
CA GLY A 88 8.17 -8.29 -8.71
C GLY A 88 7.79 -9.24 -7.58
N VAL A 89 7.71 -10.53 -7.89
CA VAL A 89 7.24 -11.57 -6.96
C VAL A 89 8.08 -11.56 -5.68
N GLY A 90 7.42 -11.47 -4.53
CA GLY A 90 8.06 -11.43 -3.22
C GLY A 90 8.56 -10.05 -2.78
N ASP A 91 8.37 -9.00 -3.59
CA ASP A 91 8.65 -7.63 -3.16
C ASP A 91 7.45 -7.01 -2.43
N TYR A 92 7.45 -7.17 -1.11
CA TYR A 92 6.41 -6.63 -0.23
C TYR A 92 6.58 -5.15 0.10
N ALA A 93 7.52 -4.42 -0.53
CA ALA A 93 7.67 -2.97 -0.32
C ALA A 93 6.33 -2.20 -0.48
N LYS A 94 5.47 -2.72 -1.37
CA LYS A 94 4.03 -2.44 -1.41
C LYS A 94 3.28 -3.76 -1.38
N TRP A 95 2.09 -3.77 -0.80
CA TRP A 95 1.29 -4.99 -0.67
C TRP A 95 -0.21 -4.70 -0.64
N THR A 96 -1.00 -5.71 -1.01
CA THR A 96 -2.47 -5.70 -0.96
C THR A 96 -2.98 -7.02 -0.40
N ALA A 97 -3.99 -7.01 0.45
CA ALA A 97 -4.65 -8.21 0.96
C ALA A 97 -6.17 -8.06 0.88
N ILE A 98 -6.87 -9.16 0.64
CA ILE A 98 -8.30 -9.25 0.90
C ILE A 98 -8.44 -10.10 2.16
N VAL A 99 -8.91 -9.50 3.24
CA VAL A 99 -9.15 -10.23 4.49
C VAL A 99 -10.44 -11.01 4.34
N THR A 100 -10.35 -12.34 4.50
CA THR A 100 -11.43 -13.29 4.20
C THR A 100 -12.47 -13.40 5.31
N ASN A 101 -12.16 -12.89 6.50
CA ASN A 101 -13.14 -12.76 7.56
C ASN A 101 -13.94 -11.46 7.41
N PRO A 102 -15.28 -11.52 7.55
CA PRO A 102 -16.13 -10.35 7.37
C PRO A 102 -15.97 -9.34 8.51
N THR A 103 -16.15 -8.06 8.20
CA THR A 103 -16.26 -6.98 9.19
C THR A 103 -17.51 -7.16 10.05
N LYS A 104 -17.41 -6.86 11.35
CA LYS A 104 -18.57 -6.78 12.26
C LYS A 104 -19.13 -5.37 12.32
N GLN A 105 -20.36 -5.21 12.79
CA GLN A 105 -20.88 -3.88 13.13
C GLN A 105 -20.05 -3.26 14.27
N GLY A 106 -19.77 -1.97 14.16
CA GLY A 106 -18.95 -1.23 15.14
C GLY A 106 -17.45 -1.39 14.92
N LEU A 107 -16.66 -1.31 15.99
CA LEU A 107 -15.20 -1.28 15.89
C LEU A 107 -14.63 -2.61 15.36
N ASN A 108 -13.82 -2.54 14.32
CA ASN A 108 -13.02 -3.64 13.80
C ASN A 108 -11.55 -3.28 13.87
N GLN A 109 -10.72 -4.25 14.24
CA GLN A 109 -9.28 -4.09 14.31
C GLN A 109 -8.64 -4.80 13.13
N ILE A 110 -8.03 -4.05 12.21
CA ILE A 110 -7.19 -4.59 11.14
C ILE A 110 -5.76 -4.60 11.65
N GLU A 111 -5.08 -5.73 11.50
CA GLU A 111 -3.69 -5.85 11.90
C GLU A 111 -2.86 -6.37 10.73
N ALA A 112 -1.78 -5.65 10.41
CA ALA A 112 -0.76 -6.11 9.50
C ALA A 112 0.46 -6.59 10.31
N GLN A 113 1.06 -7.69 9.86
CA GLN A 113 2.28 -8.25 10.42
C GLN A 113 3.34 -8.37 9.32
N LEU A 114 4.51 -7.79 9.53
CA LEU A 114 5.71 -8.01 8.72
C LEU A 114 6.57 -9.06 9.41
N LEU A 115 6.91 -10.12 8.67
CA LEU A 115 7.88 -11.13 9.08
C LEU A 115 9.04 -11.16 8.10
N CYS A 116 10.26 -11.05 8.61
CA CYS A 116 11.46 -11.30 7.82
C CYS A 116 12.38 -12.30 8.52
N PHE A 117 13.21 -12.95 7.72
CA PHE A 117 14.00 -14.09 8.14
C PHE A 117 15.50 -13.85 7.92
N PRO A 118 16.36 -14.48 8.73
CA PRO A 118 17.79 -14.40 8.50
C PRO A 118 18.18 -15.13 7.19
N PRO A 119 19.29 -14.73 6.55
CA PRO A 119 19.76 -15.40 5.34
C PRO A 119 19.91 -16.91 5.53
N GLY A 120 19.38 -17.69 4.59
CA GLY A 120 19.49 -19.15 4.59
C GLY A 120 18.67 -19.89 5.64
N LYS A 121 17.77 -19.23 6.38
CA LYS A 121 16.89 -19.86 7.38
C LYS A 121 15.46 -19.34 7.25
N LEU A 122 14.47 -20.21 7.15
CA LEU A 122 13.04 -19.83 7.01
C LEU A 122 12.15 -20.25 8.19
N SER A 123 12.72 -20.84 9.24
CA SER A 123 11.96 -21.39 10.37
C SER A 123 11.70 -20.39 11.49
N THR A 124 12.52 -19.35 11.63
CA THR A 124 12.44 -18.40 12.75
C THR A 124 12.69 -16.98 12.23
N PRO A 125 11.71 -16.07 12.34
CA PRO A 125 11.88 -14.68 11.94
C PRO A 125 12.94 -14.00 12.79
N ASN A 126 13.73 -13.12 12.18
CA ASN A 126 14.65 -12.22 12.90
C ASN A 126 14.15 -10.76 12.92
N LEU A 127 13.02 -10.48 12.25
CA LEU A 127 12.29 -9.24 12.37
C LEU A 127 10.79 -9.55 12.35
N ILE A 128 10.09 -9.06 13.36
CA ILE A 128 8.64 -9.12 13.47
C ILE A 128 8.17 -7.69 13.77
N LYS A 129 7.24 -7.18 12.97
CA LYS A 129 6.58 -5.89 13.22
C LYS A 129 5.08 -6.03 13.04
N HIS A 130 4.34 -5.40 13.94
CA HIS A 130 2.89 -5.37 13.93
C HIS A 130 2.44 -3.92 13.82
N LEU A 131 1.35 -3.71 13.09
CA LEU A 131 0.65 -2.43 13.04
C LEU A 131 -0.84 -2.69 13.04
N VAL A 132 -1.56 -1.91 13.84
CA VAL A 132 -3.02 -1.99 13.97
C VAL A 132 -3.65 -0.71 13.43
N HIS A 133 -4.69 -0.86 12.63
CA HIS A 133 -5.64 0.18 12.21
C HIS A 133 -7.03 -0.19 12.69
N ASN A 134 -7.80 0.82 13.09
CA ASN A 134 -9.18 0.64 13.48
C ASN A 134 -10.09 1.09 12.34
N VAL A 135 -11.19 0.38 12.11
CA VAL A 135 -12.26 0.82 11.21
C VAL A 135 -13.61 0.59 11.85
N THR A 136 -14.63 1.33 11.42
CA THR A 136 -15.99 1.20 11.94
C THR A 136 -16.89 0.55 10.90
N GLY A 137 -17.36 -0.66 11.19
CA GLY A 137 -18.36 -1.36 10.41
C GLY A 137 -19.73 -0.71 10.57
N VAL A 138 -20.30 -0.22 9.47
CA VAL A 138 -21.64 0.38 9.43
C VAL A 138 -22.58 -0.53 8.65
N LEU A 139 -23.82 -0.69 9.15
CA LEU A 139 -24.85 -1.42 8.43
C LEU A 139 -25.17 -0.67 7.12
N PRO A 140 -25.45 -1.39 6.02
CA PRO A 140 -25.99 -0.74 4.84
C PRO A 140 -27.31 -0.06 5.24
N THR A 141 -27.41 1.24 5.00
CA THR A 141 -28.66 1.97 5.16
C THR A 141 -29.63 1.43 4.13
N SER A 142 -30.66 0.71 4.57
CA SER A 142 -31.80 0.35 3.73
C SER A 142 -32.36 1.64 3.12
N ALA A 143 -32.31 1.74 1.79
CA ALA A 143 -32.96 2.81 1.04
C ALA A 143 -34.48 2.57 0.96
#